data_AF-A0A9N8H0W7-F1
#
_entry.id   AF-A0A9N8H0W7-F1
#
_cell.length_a   1.000
_cell.length_b   1.000
_cell.length_c   1.000
_cell.angle_alpha   90.00
_cell.angle_beta   90.00
_cell.angle_gamma   90.00
#
_symmetry.space_group_name_H-M   'P 1'
#
loop_
_entity.id
_entity.type
_entity.pdbx_description
1 polymer ?
#
loop_
_entity_poly.entity_id
_entity_poly.type
_entity_poly.pdbx_seq_one_letter_code
_entity_poly.pdbx_strand_id
1 'polypeptide(L)'
;MNIAQVGTHAFIGITNNMYYLGLFFYAATFLACFLLQSVREMVQQCLLLAPEISYTMIGIYIYPLVIFLFHRLFNKNKKSNYTLLSNQTKLSASVTVSLGLIGTFIGLTGMITAISASLGGEGDVSEKMNAMISSISMALNSMSFAFLTSILGVSISVLLLVSLNFFHFFYQKENKKTQQQSANYSEELNHIQETLNTLQKVNINIAQKMISVTENNELATDISSHLLALSSTAQEHLEVLQSIKEADDDWKRKLAVYLLEEKINKNNQNEKISEEILKIDQTTQWLKENTIESRKKLLTLLSME
;
A
#
# COMPACT_ATOMS: atom_id res chain seq x y z
N MET A 1 3.35 31.70 -21.53
CA MET A 1 3.35 31.33 -20.10
C MET A 1 2.64 29.99 -20.00
N ASN A 2 3.37 28.94 -19.64
CA ASN A 2 3.07 27.56 -20.03
C ASN A 2 2.02 26.91 -19.11
N ILE A 3 0.88 26.48 -19.67
CA ILE A 3 -0.26 25.87 -18.96
C ILE A 3 0.16 24.57 -18.24
N ALA A 4 1.24 23.93 -18.71
CA ALA A 4 1.83 22.76 -18.08
C ALA A 4 2.43 23.02 -16.68
N GLN A 5 2.90 24.24 -16.40
CA GLN A 5 3.56 24.59 -15.14
C GLN A 5 2.54 24.82 -14.01
N VAL A 6 1.35 25.34 -14.33
CA VAL A 6 0.27 25.55 -13.35
C VAL A 6 -0.34 24.21 -12.91
N GLY A 7 -0.47 23.25 -13.83
CA GLY A 7 -0.97 21.90 -13.53
C GLY A 7 -0.05 21.07 -12.62
N THR A 8 1.27 21.22 -12.75
CA THR A 8 2.22 20.49 -11.90
C THR A 8 2.21 20.99 -10.45
N HIS A 9 2.13 22.31 -10.24
CA HIS A 9 2.06 22.88 -8.89
C HIS A 9 0.72 22.56 -8.19
N ALA A 10 -0.40 22.51 -8.91
CA ALA A 10 -1.69 22.11 -8.35
C ALA A 10 -1.72 20.61 -7.96
N PHE A 11 -1.15 19.72 -8.78
CA PHE A 11 -1.11 18.28 -8.51
C PHE A 11 -0.14 17.91 -7.37
N ILE A 12 0.94 18.67 -7.22
CA ILE A 12 1.91 18.54 -6.10
C ILE A 12 1.30 19.07 -4.79
N GLY A 13 0.45 20.12 -4.85
CA GLY A 13 -0.29 20.62 -3.70
C GLY A 13 -1.31 19.61 -3.15
N ILE A 14 -2.01 18.89 -4.03
CA ILE A 14 -3.02 17.89 -3.65
C ILE A 14 -2.35 16.68 -2.97
N THR A 15 -1.23 16.18 -3.50
CA THR A 15 -0.52 15.03 -2.93
C THR A 15 0.14 15.33 -1.58
N ASN A 16 0.52 16.57 -1.31
CA ASN A 16 1.04 16.99 0.01
C ASN A 16 -0.01 17.00 1.12
N ASN A 17 -1.31 16.93 0.80
CA ASN A 17 -2.39 17.00 1.79
C ASN A 17 -3.14 15.68 2.01
N MET A 18 -2.87 14.62 1.22
CA MET A 18 -3.64 13.38 1.30
C MET A 18 -3.42 12.58 2.59
N TYR A 19 -2.30 12.76 3.29
CA TYR A 19 -2.10 12.12 4.60
C TYR A 19 -2.94 12.76 5.71
N TYR A 20 -3.33 14.04 5.57
CA TYR A 20 -4.31 14.67 6.47
C TYR A 20 -5.67 14.01 6.33
N LEU A 21 -5.96 13.38 5.18
CA LEU A 21 -7.20 12.63 5.00
C LEU A 21 -7.25 11.39 5.92
N GLY A 22 -6.11 10.72 6.14
CA GLY A 22 -6.03 9.61 7.11
C GLY A 22 -6.27 10.09 8.55
N LEU A 23 -5.68 11.22 8.94
CA LEU A 23 -5.97 11.87 10.24
C LEU A 23 -7.41 12.36 10.34
N PHE A 24 -7.98 12.84 9.23
CA PHE A 24 -9.37 13.25 9.13
C PHE A 24 -10.31 12.08 9.38
N PHE A 25 -10.03 10.86 8.88
CA PHE A 25 -10.86 9.70 9.20
C PHE A 25 -10.86 9.38 10.70
N TYR A 26 -9.73 9.46 11.39
CA TYR A 26 -9.70 9.32 12.86
C TYR A 26 -10.47 10.45 13.57
N ALA A 27 -10.28 11.69 13.14
CA ALA A 27 -10.99 12.84 13.70
C ALA A 27 -12.49 12.78 13.43
N ALA A 28 -12.91 12.30 12.26
CA ALA A 28 -14.30 12.11 11.85
C ALA A 28 -14.97 10.99 12.64
N THR A 29 -14.27 9.86 12.88
CA THR A 29 -14.77 8.80 13.77
C THR A 29 -14.96 9.33 15.20
N PHE A 30 -13.99 10.10 15.70
CA PHE A 30 -14.11 10.74 17.01
C PHE A 30 -15.30 11.72 17.05
N LEU A 31 -15.46 12.57 16.03
CA LEU A 31 -16.59 13.49 15.89
C LEU A 31 -17.93 12.76 15.77
N ALA A 32 -17.98 11.64 15.05
CA ALA A 32 -19.17 10.82 14.89
C ALA A 32 -19.64 10.24 16.23
N CYS A 33 -18.71 9.82 17.10
CA CYS A 33 -19.04 9.39 18.47
C CYS A 33 -19.63 10.51 19.34
N PHE A 34 -19.39 11.79 19.04
CA PHE A 34 -19.96 12.92 19.77
C PHE A 34 -21.27 13.45 19.16
N LEU A 35 -21.36 13.53 17.83
CA LEU A 35 -22.47 14.13 17.11
C LEU A 35 -23.62 13.16 16.83
N LEU A 36 -23.31 11.89 16.58
CA LEU A 36 -24.33 10.90 16.21
C LEU A 36 -24.74 10.11 17.45
N GLN A 37 -25.96 10.37 17.92
CA GLN A 37 -26.55 9.68 19.07
C GLN A 37 -26.45 8.16 18.94
N SER A 38 -26.82 7.61 17.78
CA SER A 38 -26.82 6.16 17.55
C SER A 38 -25.43 5.53 17.66
N VAL A 39 -24.38 6.21 17.19
CA VAL A 39 -23.00 5.72 17.29
C VAL A 39 -22.54 5.73 18.73
N ARG A 40 -22.84 6.81 19.46
CA ARG A 40 -22.53 6.93 20.88
C ARG A 40 -23.20 5.85 21.71
N GLU A 41 -24.50 5.66 21.50
CA GLU A 41 -25.28 4.63 22.18
C GLU A 41 -24.74 3.24 21.86
N MET A 42 -24.43 2.94 20.60
CA MET A 42 -23.83 1.66 20.20
C MET A 42 -22.51 1.39 20.93
N VAL A 43 -21.59 2.36 20.94
CA VAL A 43 -20.29 2.21 21.62
C VAL A 43 -20.47 2.07 23.13
N GLN A 44 -21.37 2.85 23.72
CA GLN A 44 -21.66 2.77 25.17
C GLN A 44 -22.28 1.43 25.54
N GLN A 45 -23.18 0.89 24.72
CA GLN A 45 -23.75 -0.45 24.92
C GLN A 45 -22.68 -1.55 24.79
N CYS A 46 -21.74 -1.43 23.84
CA CYS A 46 -20.59 -2.34 23.76
C CYS A 46 -19.74 -2.32 25.03
N LEU A 47 -19.46 -1.13 25.55
CA LEU A 47 -18.65 -0.95 26.77
C LEU A 47 -19.35 -1.48 28.02
N LEU A 48 -20.68 -1.39 28.08
CA LEU A 48 -21.48 -1.91 29.19
C LEU A 48 -21.57 -3.44 29.16
N LEU A 49 -21.78 -4.04 27.98
CA LEU A 49 -21.95 -5.48 27.85
C LEU A 49 -20.62 -6.23 27.87
N ALA A 50 -19.59 -5.70 27.20
CA ALA A 50 -18.31 -6.37 26.96
C ALA A 50 -17.11 -5.46 27.29
N PRO A 51 -16.93 -5.03 28.54
CA PRO A 51 -15.93 -4.03 28.90
C PRO A 51 -14.50 -4.45 28.52
N GLU A 52 -14.08 -5.67 28.88
CA GLU A 52 -12.71 -6.15 28.64
C GLU A 52 -12.34 -6.19 27.15
N ILE A 53 -13.22 -6.78 26.33
CA ILE A 53 -13.01 -6.90 24.89
C ILE A 53 -13.07 -5.52 24.22
N SER A 54 -14.06 -4.70 24.58
CA SER A 54 -14.27 -3.39 23.97
C SER A 54 -13.13 -2.41 24.27
N TYR A 55 -12.63 -2.36 25.51
CA TYR A 55 -11.47 -1.54 25.86
C TYR A 55 -10.22 -2.00 25.12
N THR A 56 -10.03 -3.31 24.97
CA THR A 56 -8.90 -3.86 24.21
C THR A 56 -8.97 -3.45 22.75
N MET A 57 -10.15 -3.52 22.11
CA MET A 57 -10.33 -3.08 20.73
C MET A 57 -10.07 -1.57 20.54
N ILE A 58 -10.51 -0.73 21.48
CA ILE A 58 -10.23 0.72 21.45
C ILE A 58 -8.72 0.98 21.60
N GLY A 59 -8.04 0.25 22.49
CA GLY A 59 -6.58 0.35 22.65
C GLY A 59 -5.83 -0.02 21.37
N ILE A 60 -6.24 -1.11 20.72
CA ILE A 60 -5.68 -1.55 19.43
C ILE A 60 -5.96 -0.53 18.32
N TYR A 61 -7.11 0.13 18.34
CA TYR A 61 -7.44 1.19 17.38
C TYR A 61 -6.50 2.41 17.51
N ILE A 62 -6.17 2.81 18.74
CA ILE A 62 -5.32 3.97 19.02
C ILE A 62 -3.84 3.68 18.70
N TYR A 63 -3.40 2.43 18.85
CA TYR A 63 -1.99 2.05 18.71
C TYR A 63 -1.33 2.46 17.38
N PRO A 64 -1.88 2.16 16.19
CA PRO A 64 -1.30 2.61 14.92
C PRO A 64 -1.28 4.13 14.75
N LEU A 65 -2.27 4.84 15.32
CA LEU A 65 -2.32 6.30 15.30
C LEU A 65 -1.15 6.91 16.08
N VAL A 66 -0.80 6.32 17.24
CA VAL A 66 0.35 6.75 18.04
C VAL A 66 1.66 6.54 17.27
N ILE A 67 1.83 5.40 16.61
CA ILE A 67 3.02 5.13 15.77
C ILE A 67 3.12 6.17 14.65
N PHE A 68 2.01 6.45 13.97
CA PHE A 68 1.99 7.45 12.90
C PHE A 68 2.34 8.85 13.40
N LEU A 69 1.78 9.28 14.54
CA LEU A 69 2.12 10.54 15.20
C LEU A 69 3.61 10.62 15.55
N PHE A 70 4.18 9.53 16.06
CA PHE A 70 5.60 9.44 16.36
C PHE A 70 6.45 9.58 15.09
N HIS A 71 6.11 8.86 14.02
CA HIS A 71 6.82 9.00 12.74
C HIS A 71 6.72 10.43 12.18
N ARG A 72 5.59 11.09 12.36
CA ARG A 72 5.39 12.49 11.98
C ARG A 72 6.26 13.45 12.80
N LEU A 73 6.26 13.31 14.13
CA LEU A 73 7.04 14.16 15.04
C LEU A 73 8.55 14.05 14.81
N PHE A 74 9.04 12.83 14.54
CA PHE A 74 10.46 12.56 14.29
C PHE A 74 10.84 12.61 12.80
N ASN A 75 9.93 13.07 11.93
CA ASN A 75 10.13 13.21 10.48
C ASN A 75 10.69 11.94 9.80
N LYS A 76 10.25 10.77 10.26
CA LYS A 76 10.74 9.44 9.91
C LYS A 76 10.08 8.90 8.63
N ASN A 77 10.20 9.62 7.51
CA ASN A 77 9.42 9.39 6.28
C ASN A 77 9.94 8.24 5.38
N LYS A 78 10.79 7.35 5.90
CA LYS A 78 11.41 6.25 5.17
C LYS A 78 10.44 5.11 4.87
N LYS A 79 10.66 4.40 3.76
CA LYS A 79 9.90 3.19 3.37
C LYS A 79 9.88 2.10 4.46
N SER A 80 10.99 1.90 5.18
CA SER A 80 11.06 0.94 6.30
C SER A 80 10.05 1.23 7.41
N ASN A 81 9.86 2.52 7.75
CA ASN A 81 8.90 2.94 8.76
C ASN A 81 7.45 2.81 8.28
N TYR A 82 7.20 2.97 6.98
CA TYR A 82 5.91 2.64 6.38
C TYR A 82 5.62 1.14 6.44
N THR A 83 6.59 0.29 6.10
CA THR A 83 6.40 -1.18 6.20
C THR A 83 6.06 -1.58 7.63
N LEU A 84 6.74 -1.00 8.62
CA LEU A 84 6.42 -1.22 10.03
C LEU A 84 4.98 -0.79 10.34
N LEU A 85 4.59 0.45 10.02
CA LEU A 85 3.24 0.95 10.25
C LEU A 85 2.19 0.08 9.54
N SER A 86 2.43 -0.30 8.29
CA SER A 86 1.53 -1.12 7.48
C SER A 86 1.33 -2.50 8.10
N ASN A 87 2.40 -3.15 8.53
CA ASN A 87 2.32 -4.45 9.18
C ASN A 87 1.59 -4.35 10.52
N GLN A 88 1.91 -3.36 11.35
CA GLN A 88 1.26 -3.16 12.65
C GLN A 88 -0.23 -2.85 12.52
N THR A 89 -0.62 -2.00 11.55
CA THR A 89 -2.04 -1.69 11.30
C THR A 89 -2.80 -2.89 10.75
N LYS A 90 -2.21 -3.67 9.84
CA LYS A 90 -2.84 -4.90 9.31
C LYS A 90 -3.00 -5.97 10.40
N LEU A 91 -2.00 -6.15 11.25
CA LEU A 91 -2.09 -7.03 12.41
C LEU A 91 -3.17 -6.56 13.38
N SER A 92 -3.20 -5.27 13.71
CA SER A 92 -4.22 -4.66 14.56
C SER A 92 -5.63 -4.87 14.00
N ALA A 93 -5.81 -4.67 12.69
CA ALA A 93 -7.08 -4.91 12.00
C ALA A 93 -7.50 -6.38 12.07
N SER A 94 -6.56 -7.33 11.87
CA SER A 94 -6.82 -8.76 11.97
C SER A 94 -7.20 -9.19 13.40
N VAL A 95 -6.43 -8.76 14.40
CA VAL A 95 -6.68 -9.07 15.81
C VAL A 95 -8.03 -8.52 16.28
N THR A 96 -8.39 -7.31 15.83
CA THR A 96 -9.67 -6.70 16.21
C THR A 96 -10.88 -7.48 15.66
N VAL A 97 -10.79 -8.01 14.42
CA VAL A 97 -11.82 -8.91 13.88
C VAL A 97 -11.89 -10.20 14.70
N SER A 98 -10.75 -10.81 15.01
CA SER A 98 -10.69 -12.03 15.81
C SER A 98 -11.28 -11.84 17.22
N LEU A 99 -11.02 -10.71 17.87
CA LEU A 99 -11.63 -10.36 19.16
C LEU A 99 -13.15 -10.21 19.05
N GLY A 100 -13.66 -9.67 17.93
CA GLY A 100 -15.10 -9.58 17.67
C GLY A 100 -15.75 -10.95 17.50
N LEU A 101 -15.06 -11.88 16.82
CA LEU A 101 -15.48 -13.27 16.69
C LEU A 101 -15.44 -14.01 18.03
N ILE A 102 -14.43 -13.77 18.86
CA ILE A 102 -14.36 -14.32 20.23
C ILE A 102 -15.54 -13.80 21.07
N GLY A 103 -15.85 -12.50 20.99
CA GLY A 103 -17.03 -11.93 21.64
C GLY A 103 -18.33 -12.58 21.14
N THR A 104 -18.43 -12.83 19.84
CA THR A 104 -19.56 -13.56 19.26
C THR A 104 -19.69 -14.95 19.86
N PHE A 105 -18.59 -15.70 19.95
CA PHE A 105 -18.58 -17.04 20.53
C PHE A 105 -19.02 -17.03 22.00
N ILE A 106 -18.47 -16.12 22.82
CA ILE A 106 -18.83 -15.97 24.23
C ILE A 106 -20.34 -15.66 24.39
N GLY A 107 -20.87 -14.73 23.60
CA GLY A 107 -22.30 -14.38 23.67
C GLY A 107 -23.22 -15.51 23.22
N LEU A 108 -22.85 -16.26 22.17
CA LEU A 108 -23.61 -17.45 21.74
C LEU A 108 -23.59 -18.57 22.77
N THR A 109 -22.44 -18.82 23.41
CA THR A 109 -22.35 -19.77 24.52
C THR A 109 -23.24 -19.34 25.69
N GLY A 110 -23.17 -18.06 26.09
CA GLY A 110 -24.03 -17.51 27.15
C GLY A 110 -25.53 -17.65 26.84
N MET A 111 -25.92 -17.44 25.59
CA MET A 111 -27.29 -17.65 25.12
C MET A 111 -27.74 -19.11 25.27
N ILE A 112 -26.92 -20.08 24.84
CA ILE A 112 -27.22 -21.52 24.99
C ILE A 112 -27.33 -21.89 26.47
N THR A 113 -26.41 -21.41 27.31
CA THR A 113 -26.43 -21.66 28.76
C THR A 113 -27.71 -21.10 29.39
N ALA A 114 -28.12 -19.87 29.06
CA ALA A 114 -29.34 -19.26 29.57
C ALA A 114 -30.60 -20.05 29.19
N ILE A 115 -30.68 -20.53 27.95
CA ILE A 115 -31.80 -21.38 27.47
C ILE A 115 -31.80 -22.74 28.18
N SER A 116 -30.64 -23.37 28.34
CA SER A 116 -30.55 -24.66 29.04
C SER A 116 -30.97 -24.56 30.51
N ALA A 117 -30.67 -23.44 31.17
CA ALA A 117 -31.08 -23.18 32.55
C ALA A 117 -32.60 -23.11 32.70
N SER A 118 -33.33 -22.64 31.67
CA SER A 118 -34.80 -22.63 31.67
C SER A 118 -35.41 -24.03 31.54
N LEU A 119 -34.71 -24.97 30.89
CA LEU A 119 -35.22 -26.30 30.56
C LEU A 119 -34.99 -27.32 31.69
N GLY A 120 -34.02 -27.06 32.57
CA GLY A 120 -33.60 -27.98 33.64
C GLY A 120 -34.25 -27.75 35.02
N GLY A 121 -35.16 -26.79 35.18
CA GLY A 121 -35.73 -26.44 36.49
C GLY A 121 -36.91 -27.31 36.94
N GLU A 122 -36.80 -27.91 38.14
CA GLU A 122 -37.94 -28.45 38.91
C GLU A 122 -38.59 -27.32 39.74
N GLY A 123 -39.92 -27.20 39.68
CA GLY A 123 -40.67 -26.12 40.35
C GLY A 123 -42.13 -26.05 39.87
N ASP A 124 -42.97 -25.33 40.62
CA ASP A 124 -44.38 -25.08 40.28
C ASP A 124 -44.50 -24.21 39.00
N VAL A 125 -45.67 -24.21 38.34
CA VAL A 125 -45.89 -23.55 37.04
C VAL A 125 -45.51 -22.07 37.07
N SER A 126 -45.73 -21.38 38.19
CA SER A 126 -45.35 -19.97 38.36
C SER A 126 -43.83 -19.76 38.44
N GLU A 127 -43.09 -20.68 39.08
CA GLU A 127 -41.63 -20.62 39.17
C GLU A 127 -40.99 -20.93 37.81
N LYS A 128 -41.54 -21.90 37.08
CA LYS A 128 -41.10 -22.19 35.71
C LYS A 128 -41.32 -21.01 34.76
N MET A 129 -42.43 -20.30 34.90
CA MET A 129 -42.70 -19.12 34.06
C MET A 129 -41.74 -17.97 34.36
N ASN A 130 -41.44 -17.71 35.64
CA ASN A 130 -40.45 -16.70 36.04
C ASN A 130 -39.03 -17.07 35.58
N ALA A 131 -38.64 -18.34 35.74
CA ALA A 131 -37.36 -18.85 35.25
C ALA A 131 -37.23 -18.73 33.73
N MET A 132 -38.30 -19.03 32.99
CA MET A 132 -38.33 -18.88 31.53
C MET A 132 -38.17 -17.43 31.08
N ILE A 133 -38.90 -16.49 31.70
CA ILE A 133 -38.79 -15.06 31.37
C ILE A 133 -37.37 -14.55 31.66
N SER A 134 -36.79 -14.94 32.79
CA SER A 134 -35.42 -14.59 33.16
C SER A 134 -34.40 -15.15 32.16
N SER A 135 -34.53 -16.42 31.78
CA SER A 135 -33.66 -17.06 30.79
C SER A 135 -33.75 -16.43 29.40
N ILE A 136 -34.95 -16.05 28.95
CA ILE A 136 -35.12 -15.34 27.68
C ILE A 136 -34.42 -13.98 27.74
N SER A 137 -34.62 -13.22 28.83
CA SER A 137 -33.96 -11.92 29.01
C SER A 137 -32.43 -12.05 28.99
N MET A 138 -31.88 -13.04 29.70
CA MET A 138 -30.43 -13.32 29.70
C MET A 138 -29.92 -13.78 28.33
N ALA A 139 -30.69 -14.60 27.61
CA ALA A 139 -30.37 -15.05 26.26
C ALA A 139 -30.33 -13.88 25.27
N LEU A 140 -31.30 -12.96 25.35
CA LEU A 140 -31.34 -11.75 24.53
C LEU A 140 -30.17 -10.81 24.83
N ASN A 141 -29.79 -10.65 26.11
CA ASN A 141 -28.62 -9.86 26.47
C ASN A 141 -27.32 -10.49 25.93
N SER A 142 -27.19 -11.81 26.02
CA SER A 142 -26.03 -12.55 25.50
C SER A 142 -25.95 -12.53 23.96
N MET A 143 -27.12 -12.53 23.29
CA MET A 143 -27.22 -12.32 21.85
C MET A 143 -26.78 -10.89 21.47
N SER A 144 -27.25 -9.87 22.20
CA SER A 144 -26.83 -8.48 21.99
C SER A 144 -25.31 -8.33 22.15
N PHE A 145 -24.74 -8.94 23.20
CA PHE A 145 -23.29 -9.00 23.41
C PHE A 145 -22.56 -9.54 22.17
N ALA A 146 -23.02 -10.66 21.62
CA ALA A 146 -22.40 -11.30 20.46
C ALA A 146 -22.44 -10.40 19.22
N PHE A 147 -23.60 -9.80 18.92
CA PHE A 147 -23.75 -8.97 17.72
C PHE A 147 -22.96 -7.66 17.82
N LEU A 148 -23.05 -6.97 18.96
CA LEU A 148 -22.42 -5.67 19.12
C LEU A 148 -20.90 -5.77 19.13
N THR A 149 -20.33 -6.79 19.79
CA THR A 149 -18.87 -7.02 19.79
C THR A 149 -18.35 -7.37 18.39
N SER A 150 -19.11 -8.13 17.60
CA SER A 150 -18.78 -8.44 16.21
C SER A 150 -18.78 -7.20 15.32
N ILE A 151 -19.85 -6.40 15.38
CA ILE A 151 -19.99 -5.16 14.59
C ILE A 151 -18.87 -4.19 14.94
N LEU A 152 -18.55 -4.03 16.23
CA LEU A 152 -17.47 -3.17 16.69
C LEU A 152 -16.12 -3.63 16.12
N GLY A 153 -15.82 -4.94 16.20
CA GLY A 153 -14.57 -5.52 15.69
C GLY A 153 -14.37 -5.31 14.19
N VAL A 154 -15.41 -5.56 13.39
CA VAL A 154 -15.36 -5.33 11.93
C VAL A 154 -15.22 -3.84 11.62
N SER A 155 -15.99 -2.98 12.30
CA SER A 155 -15.99 -1.54 12.04
C SER A 155 -14.61 -0.92 12.30
N ILE A 156 -13.99 -1.26 13.44
CA ILE A 156 -12.65 -0.78 13.79
C ILE A 156 -11.62 -1.27 12.76
N SER A 157 -11.70 -2.53 12.33
CA SER A 157 -10.81 -3.09 11.31
C SER A 157 -10.89 -2.35 9.98
N VAL A 158 -12.10 -2.07 9.49
CA VAL A 158 -12.31 -1.29 8.26
C VAL A 158 -11.74 0.11 8.41
N LEU A 159 -12.00 0.80 9.53
CA LEU A 159 -11.48 2.14 9.79
C LEU A 159 -9.94 2.16 9.80
N LEU A 160 -9.29 1.16 10.41
CA LEU A 160 -7.84 1.02 10.41
C LEU A 160 -7.27 0.87 8.99
N LEU A 161 -7.85 0.00 8.17
CA LEU A 161 -7.38 -0.28 6.81
C LEU A 161 -7.61 0.90 5.86
N VAL A 162 -8.76 1.56 5.94
CA VAL A 162 -9.05 2.78 5.17
C VAL A 162 -8.04 3.87 5.55
N SER A 163 -7.80 4.07 6.84
CA SER A 163 -6.82 5.07 7.32
C SER A 163 -5.40 4.74 6.85
N LEU A 164 -5.01 3.47 6.86
CA LEU A 164 -3.70 3.02 6.37
C LEU A 164 -3.49 3.36 4.88
N ASN A 165 -4.53 3.21 4.07
CA ASN A 165 -4.47 3.53 2.65
C ASN A 165 -4.09 5.01 2.42
N PHE A 166 -4.58 5.91 3.27
CA PHE A 166 -4.22 7.33 3.20
C PHE A 166 -2.84 7.62 3.79
N PHE A 167 -2.42 6.90 4.84
CA PHE A 167 -1.08 7.03 5.39
C PHE A 167 0.02 6.62 4.41
N HIS A 168 -0.25 5.76 3.43
CA HIS A 168 0.70 5.43 2.36
C HIS A 168 1.23 6.66 1.62
N PHE A 169 0.38 7.68 1.38
CA PHE A 169 0.78 8.89 0.68
C PHE A 169 1.79 9.75 1.45
N PHE A 170 1.84 9.65 2.79
CA PHE A 170 2.83 10.36 3.62
C PHE A 170 4.26 9.89 3.30
N TYR A 171 4.45 8.59 3.11
CA TYR A 171 5.77 7.98 2.90
C TYR A 171 6.20 7.93 1.43
N GLN A 172 5.29 8.27 0.50
CA GLN A 172 5.59 8.25 -0.95
C GLN A 172 6.46 9.44 -1.41
N LYS A 173 6.63 10.45 -0.55
CA LYS A 173 7.37 11.69 -0.86
C LYS A 173 8.88 11.48 -1.06
N GLU A 174 9.47 10.43 -0.48
CA GLU A 174 10.86 10.03 -0.76
C GLU A 174 10.99 9.24 -2.08
N ASN A 175 10.00 8.43 -2.47
CA ASN A 175 10.09 7.62 -3.70
C ASN A 175 10.24 8.46 -4.98
N LYS A 176 9.72 9.70 -5.02
CA LYS A 176 9.95 10.62 -6.15
C LYS A 176 11.38 11.16 -6.20
N LYS A 177 12.07 11.27 -5.06
CA LYS A 177 13.51 11.57 -5.03
C LYS A 177 14.36 10.34 -5.36
N THR A 178 13.93 9.15 -4.92
CA THR A 178 14.62 7.89 -5.20
C THR A 178 14.47 7.42 -6.66
N GLN A 179 13.39 7.77 -7.37
CA GLN A 179 13.31 7.54 -8.83
C GLN A 179 14.24 8.46 -9.63
N GLN A 180 14.66 9.61 -9.07
CA GLN A 180 15.77 10.40 -9.62
C GLN A 180 17.14 9.78 -9.29
N GLN A 181 17.18 8.88 -8.31
CA GLN A 181 18.37 8.19 -7.81
C GLN A 181 18.68 6.90 -8.60
N SER A 182 17.80 6.45 -9.49
CA SER A 182 18.16 5.39 -10.46
C SER A 182 19.20 5.85 -11.50
N ALA A 183 19.41 7.17 -11.63
CA ALA A 183 20.54 7.76 -12.36
C ALA A 183 21.83 7.83 -11.51
N ASN A 184 21.77 7.53 -10.21
CA ASN A 184 22.88 7.64 -9.25
C ASN A 184 23.57 6.28 -9.00
N TYR A 185 22.98 5.15 -9.39
CA TYR A 185 23.66 3.84 -9.30
C TYR A 185 24.96 3.79 -10.11
N SER A 186 25.07 4.54 -11.21
CA SER A 186 26.33 4.70 -11.95
C SER A 186 27.37 5.51 -11.17
N GLU A 187 26.96 6.49 -10.36
CA GLU A 187 27.86 7.26 -9.50
C GLU A 187 28.31 6.42 -8.29
N GLU A 188 27.42 5.66 -7.66
CA GLU A 188 27.79 4.72 -6.59
C GLU A 188 28.74 3.61 -7.10
N LEU A 189 28.50 3.05 -8.30
CA LEU A 189 29.41 2.09 -8.92
C LEU A 189 30.78 2.71 -9.23
N ASN A 190 30.81 3.94 -9.75
CA ASN A 190 32.07 4.65 -10.00
C ASN A 190 32.82 4.94 -8.69
N HIS A 191 32.12 5.31 -7.62
CA HIS A 191 32.71 5.57 -6.30
C HIS A 191 33.24 4.27 -5.66
N ILE A 192 32.50 3.15 -5.78
CA ILE A 192 32.96 1.83 -5.33
C ILE A 192 34.22 1.41 -6.10
N GLN A 193 34.25 1.62 -7.41
CA GLN A 193 35.41 1.31 -8.25
C GLN A 193 36.63 2.19 -7.91
N GLU A 194 36.43 3.47 -7.62
CA GLU A 194 37.50 4.36 -7.15
C GLU A 194 38.03 3.96 -5.77
N THR A 195 37.13 3.55 -4.86
CA THR A 195 37.51 3.04 -3.53
C THR A 195 38.29 1.72 -3.64
N LEU A 196 37.91 0.82 -4.53
CA LEU A 196 38.67 -0.41 -4.81
C LEU A 196 40.06 -0.12 -5.36
N ASN A 197 40.18 0.81 -6.30
CA ASN A 197 41.48 1.21 -6.87
C ASN A 197 42.41 1.81 -5.80
N THR A 198 41.88 2.60 -4.86
CA THR A 198 42.68 3.15 -3.76
C THR A 198 43.10 2.07 -2.77
N LEU A 199 42.21 1.13 -2.43
CA LEU A 199 42.54 -0.04 -1.60
C LEU A 199 43.61 -0.92 -2.24
N GLN A 200 43.54 -1.15 -3.56
CA GLN A 200 44.54 -1.90 -4.30
C GLN A 200 45.91 -1.22 -4.25
N LYS A 201 45.97 0.11 -4.43
CA LYS A 201 47.22 0.88 -4.28
C LYS A 201 47.80 0.78 -2.87
N VAL A 202 46.96 0.86 -1.84
CA VAL A 202 47.38 0.68 -0.45
C VAL A 202 47.91 -0.73 -0.22
N ASN A 203 47.23 -1.76 -0.73
CA ASN A 203 47.67 -3.15 -0.60
C ASN A 203 49.03 -3.39 -1.28
N ILE A 204 49.24 -2.85 -2.49
CA ILE A 204 50.54 -2.91 -3.19
C ILE A 204 51.63 -2.21 -2.39
N ASN A 205 51.33 -1.04 -1.79
CA ASN A 205 52.29 -0.28 -0.99
C ASN A 205 52.65 -1.02 0.32
N ILE A 206 51.67 -1.64 0.98
CA ILE A 206 51.89 -2.49 2.16
C ILE A 206 52.74 -3.71 1.79
N ALA A 207 52.44 -4.39 0.68
CA ALA A 207 53.23 -5.52 0.21
C ALA A 207 54.69 -5.12 -0.10
N GLN A 208 54.91 -3.99 -0.77
CA GLN A 208 56.25 -3.45 -1.03
C GLN A 208 57.01 -3.10 0.26
N LYS A 209 56.33 -2.49 1.24
CA LYS A 209 56.93 -2.21 2.56
C LYS A 209 57.21 -3.48 3.37
N MET A 210 56.37 -4.50 3.27
CA MET A 210 56.61 -5.79 3.94
C MET A 210 57.81 -6.53 3.35
N ILE A 211 58.00 -6.48 2.03
CA ILE A 211 59.21 -7.01 1.36
C ILE A 211 60.48 -6.29 1.87
N SER A 212 60.39 -5.01 2.23
CA SER A 212 61.51 -4.27 2.86
C SER A 212 61.71 -4.55 4.36
N VAL A 213 60.79 -5.28 5.01
CA VAL A 213 60.82 -5.63 6.45
C VAL A 213 61.16 -7.11 6.67
N THR A 214 61.15 -7.94 5.63
CA THR A 214 61.47 -9.38 5.72
C THR A 214 62.96 -9.69 5.78
N GLU A 215 63.56 -9.47 6.94
CA GLU A 215 64.52 -10.45 7.48
C GLU A 215 63.83 -11.15 8.67
N ASN A 216 63.35 -12.38 8.41
CA ASN A 216 62.91 -13.41 9.37
C ASN A 216 61.51 -13.27 10.02
N ASN A 217 60.48 -13.96 9.47
CA ASN A 217 59.55 -14.81 10.24
C ASN A 217 58.52 -15.54 9.35
N GLU A 218 58.17 -16.76 9.72
CA GLU A 218 57.18 -17.65 9.09
C GLU A 218 55.77 -17.01 8.93
N LEU A 219 55.45 -16.06 9.82
CA LEU A 219 54.25 -15.22 9.78
C LEU A 219 54.22 -14.26 8.57
N ALA A 220 55.36 -13.77 8.10
CA ALA A 220 55.40 -12.86 6.96
C ALA A 220 55.06 -13.57 5.65
N THR A 221 55.47 -14.83 5.52
CA THR A 221 55.10 -15.72 4.41
C THR A 221 53.60 -16.02 4.39
N ASP A 222 53.01 -16.31 5.55
CA ASP A 222 51.57 -16.62 5.68
C ASP A 222 50.68 -15.40 5.36
N ILE A 223 51.06 -14.23 5.88
CA ILE A 223 50.38 -12.96 5.56
C ILE A 223 50.52 -12.65 4.06
N SER A 224 51.69 -12.90 3.46
CA SER A 224 51.89 -12.69 2.02
C SER A 224 51.00 -13.60 1.17
N SER A 225 50.82 -14.88 1.54
CA SER A 225 49.90 -15.78 0.83
C SER A 225 48.45 -15.35 0.97
N HIS A 226 48.03 -14.90 2.16
CA HIS A 226 46.68 -14.40 2.38
C HIS A 226 46.38 -13.11 1.63
N LEU A 227 47.36 -12.19 1.54
CA LEU A 227 47.21 -10.97 0.75
C LEU A 227 47.17 -11.23 -0.76
N LEU A 228 47.93 -12.21 -1.25
CA LEU A 228 47.85 -12.65 -2.64
C LEU A 228 46.49 -13.26 -2.96
N ALA A 229 45.97 -14.13 -2.10
CA ALA A 229 44.64 -14.70 -2.26
C ALA A 229 43.56 -13.61 -2.28
N LEU A 230 43.63 -12.65 -1.34
CA LEU A 230 42.71 -11.52 -1.30
C LEU A 230 42.79 -10.65 -2.56
N SER A 231 43.99 -10.44 -3.10
CA SER A 231 44.17 -9.68 -4.35
C SER A 231 43.56 -10.40 -5.57
N SER A 232 43.69 -11.72 -5.62
CA SER A 232 43.09 -12.56 -6.67
C SER A 232 41.57 -12.51 -6.60
N THR A 233 41.00 -12.67 -5.40
CA THR A 233 39.55 -12.60 -5.19
C THR A 233 39.01 -11.20 -5.51
N ALA A 234 39.73 -10.13 -5.14
CA ALA A 234 39.33 -8.77 -5.49
C ALA A 234 39.33 -8.54 -7.01
N GLN A 235 40.30 -9.11 -7.73
CA GLN A 235 40.37 -9.05 -9.19
C GLN A 235 39.21 -9.80 -9.85
N GLU A 236 38.90 -11.02 -9.40
CA GLU A 236 37.74 -11.80 -9.88
C GLU A 236 36.42 -11.05 -9.67
N HIS A 237 36.24 -10.44 -8.49
CA HIS A 237 35.05 -9.63 -8.23
C HIS A 237 34.96 -8.40 -9.14
N LEU A 238 36.08 -7.78 -9.48
CA LEU A 238 36.12 -6.65 -10.40
C LEU A 238 35.72 -7.06 -11.82
N GLU A 239 36.17 -8.22 -12.30
CA GLU A 239 35.78 -8.77 -13.59
C GLU A 239 34.28 -9.10 -13.64
N VAL A 240 33.74 -9.70 -12.58
CA VAL A 240 32.30 -9.94 -12.47
C VAL A 240 31.50 -8.64 -12.51
N LEU A 241 31.92 -7.61 -11.78
CA LEU A 241 31.25 -6.30 -11.81
C LEU A 241 31.29 -5.65 -13.18
N GLN A 242 32.41 -5.78 -13.90
CA GLN A 242 32.54 -5.29 -15.26
C GLN A 242 31.57 -6.01 -16.21
N SER A 243 31.45 -7.33 -16.10
CA SER A 243 30.50 -8.11 -16.90
C SER A 243 29.03 -7.73 -16.63
N ILE A 244 28.68 -7.44 -15.37
CA ILE A 244 27.34 -7.00 -14.98
C ILE A 244 27.04 -5.63 -15.59
N LYS A 245 28.01 -4.71 -15.58
CA LYS A 245 27.86 -3.38 -16.18
C LYS A 245 27.63 -3.46 -17.68
N GLU A 246 28.41 -4.30 -18.38
CA GLU A 246 28.24 -4.52 -19.82
C GLU A 246 26.87 -5.11 -20.16
N ALA A 247 26.37 -6.05 -19.35
CA ALA A 247 25.03 -6.62 -19.51
C ALA A 247 23.90 -5.60 -19.27
N ASP A 248 24.04 -4.72 -18.27
CA ASP A 248 23.09 -3.64 -18.00
C ASP A 248 23.03 -2.63 -19.17
N ASP A 249 24.18 -2.27 -19.73
CA ASP A 249 24.27 -1.38 -20.89
C ASP A 249 23.66 -2.02 -22.16
N ASP A 250 23.86 -3.33 -22.39
CA ASP A 250 23.23 -4.06 -23.48
C ASP A 250 21.70 -4.13 -23.33
N TRP A 251 21.21 -4.42 -22.12
CA TRP A 251 19.79 -4.43 -21.81
C TRP A 251 19.13 -3.07 -22.07
N LYS A 252 19.76 -1.97 -21.61
CA LYS A 252 19.27 -0.61 -21.85
C LYS A 252 19.18 -0.29 -23.34
N ARG A 253 20.17 -0.70 -24.13
CA ARG A 253 20.16 -0.53 -25.59
C ARG A 253 19.01 -1.32 -26.23
N LYS A 254 18.83 -2.58 -25.87
CA LYS A 254 17.72 -3.41 -26.37
C LYS A 254 16.36 -2.81 -26.03
N LEU A 255 16.17 -2.37 -24.79
CA LEU A 255 14.93 -1.72 -24.35
C LEU A 255 14.63 -0.46 -25.16
N ALA A 256 15.64 0.38 -25.42
CA ALA A 256 15.48 1.58 -26.24
C ALA A 256 15.05 1.24 -27.68
N VAL A 257 15.61 0.18 -28.28
CA VAL A 257 15.22 -0.30 -29.62
C VAL A 257 13.76 -0.78 -29.62
N TYR A 258 13.37 -1.61 -28.64
CA TYR A 258 12.00 -2.12 -28.52
C TYR A 258 10.96 -0.99 -28.38
N LEU A 259 11.24 0.02 -27.55
CA LEU A 259 10.35 1.16 -27.36
C LEU A 259 10.20 1.98 -28.65
N LEU A 260 11.27 2.10 -29.44
CA LEU A 260 11.25 2.80 -30.73
C LEU A 260 10.42 2.02 -31.75
N GLU A 261 10.60 0.71 -31.83
CA GLU A 261 9.82 -0.18 -32.71
C GLU A 261 8.33 -0.17 -32.35
N GLU A 262 7.98 -0.24 -31.06
CA GLU A 262 6.59 -0.14 -30.60
C GLU A 262 5.96 1.20 -30.99
N LYS A 263 6.72 2.31 -30.87
CA LYS A 263 6.25 3.64 -31.28
C LYS A 263 5.99 3.72 -32.78
N ILE A 264 6.87 3.16 -33.62
CA ILE A 264 6.69 3.11 -35.08
C ILE A 264 5.42 2.30 -35.41
N ASN A 265 5.25 1.13 -34.79
CA ASN A 265 4.10 0.28 -35.05
C ASN A 265 2.77 0.96 -34.69
N LYS A 266 2.71 1.62 -33.51
CA LYS A 266 1.54 2.42 -33.12
C LYS A 266 1.26 3.56 -34.10
N ASN A 267 2.30 4.22 -34.61
CA ASN A 267 2.13 5.29 -35.60
C ASN A 267 1.53 4.77 -36.91
N ASN A 268 2.04 3.64 -37.41
CA ASN A 268 1.52 3.00 -38.63
C ASN A 268 0.06 2.53 -38.46
N GLN A 269 -0.30 2.03 -37.28
CA GLN A 269 -1.69 1.67 -36.97
C GLN A 269 -2.60 2.91 -36.95
N ASN A 270 -2.15 4.00 -36.34
CA ASN A 270 -2.89 5.25 -36.30
C ASN A 270 -3.09 5.85 -37.71
N GLU A 271 -2.10 5.74 -38.59
CA GLU A 271 -2.21 6.18 -39.99
C GLU A 271 -3.30 5.39 -40.74
N LYS A 272 -3.31 4.05 -40.60
CA LYS A 272 -4.37 3.20 -41.17
C LYS A 272 -5.76 3.57 -40.67
N ILE A 273 -5.90 3.78 -39.36
CA ILE A 273 -7.17 4.20 -38.75
C ILE A 273 -7.61 5.57 -39.32
N SER A 274 -6.67 6.50 -39.50
CA SER A 274 -6.95 7.81 -40.08
C SER A 274 -7.44 7.71 -41.53
N GLU A 275 -6.88 6.81 -42.33
CA GLU A 275 -7.35 6.56 -43.70
C GLU A 275 -8.77 5.97 -43.73
N GLU A 276 -9.09 5.05 -42.81
CA GLU A 276 -10.44 4.49 -42.72
C GLU A 276 -11.48 5.53 -42.28
N ILE A 277 -11.13 6.39 -41.30
CA ILE A 277 -11.98 7.50 -40.89
C ILE A 277 -12.27 8.44 -42.07
N LEU A 278 -11.27 8.74 -42.90
CA LEU A 278 -11.44 9.59 -44.08
C LEU A 278 -12.44 8.97 -45.08
N LYS A 279 -12.34 7.65 -45.33
CA LYS A 279 -13.29 6.94 -46.21
C LYS A 279 -14.71 6.95 -45.65
N ILE A 280 -14.88 6.80 -44.34
CA ILE A 280 -16.18 6.88 -43.68
C ILE A 280 -16.76 8.30 -43.80
N ASP A 281 -15.96 9.34 -43.60
CA ASP A 281 -16.42 10.73 -43.73
C ASP A 281 -16.88 11.04 -45.16
N GLN A 282 -16.10 10.64 -46.17
CA GLN A 282 -16.49 10.76 -47.58
C GLN A 282 -17.81 10.06 -47.88
N THR A 283 -17.98 8.83 -47.38
CA THR A 283 -19.23 8.07 -47.57
C THR A 283 -20.41 8.74 -46.88
N THR A 284 -20.18 9.29 -45.68
CA THR A 284 -21.20 10.01 -44.91
C THR A 284 -21.63 11.31 -45.61
N GLN A 285 -20.67 12.06 -46.18
CA GLN A 285 -20.96 13.25 -46.98
C GLN A 285 -21.79 12.89 -48.22
N TRP A 286 -21.39 11.86 -48.96
CA TRP A 286 -22.13 11.37 -50.13
C TRP A 286 -23.57 10.97 -49.77
N LEU A 287 -23.79 10.25 -48.66
CA LEU A 287 -25.12 9.89 -48.18
C LEU A 287 -25.97 11.11 -47.84
N LYS A 288 -25.38 12.14 -47.21
CA LYS A 288 -26.07 13.40 -46.92
C LYS A 288 -26.50 14.11 -48.19
N GLU A 289 -25.62 14.23 -49.17
CA GLU A 289 -25.90 14.89 -50.45
C GLU A 289 -27.03 14.17 -51.21
N ASN A 290 -26.96 12.84 -51.32
CA ASN A 290 -28.01 12.06 -51.97
C ASN A 290 -29.35 12.16 -51.24
N THR A 291 -29.35 12.14 -49.91
CA THR A 291 -30.60 12.29 -49.13
C THR A 291 -31.24 13.66 -49.38
N ILE A 292 -30.43 14.71 -49.48
CA ILE A 292 -30.91 16.06 -49.84
C ILE A 292 -31.47 16.09 -51.25
N GLU A 293 -30.79 15.45 -52.22
CA GLU A 293 -31.25 15.39 -53.61
C GLU A 293 -32.56 14.61 -53.74
N SER A 294 -32.67 13.44 -53.09
CA SER A 294 -33.91 12.65 -53.05
C SER A 294 -35.06 13.43 -52.42
N ARG A 295 -34.82 14.17 -51.34
CA ARG A 295 -35.83 15.05 -50.73
C ARG A 295 -36.27 16.18 -51.67
N LYS A 296 -35.33 16.81 -52.38
CA LYS A 296 -35.67 17.84 -53.38
C LYS A 296 -36.55 17.27 -54.49
N LYS A 297 -36.21 16.08 -55.02
CA LYS A 297 -37.01 15.40 -56.06
C LYS A 297 -38.43 15.07 -55.58
N LEU A 298 -38.57 14.60 -54.33
CA LEU A 298 -39.89 14.35 -53.72
C LEU A 298 -40.72 15.62 -53.56
N LEU A 299 -40.11 16.71 -53.09
CA LEU A 299 -40.80 17.99 -52.93
C LEU A 299 -41.26 18.58 -54.27
N THR A 300 -40.44 18.45 -55.32
CA THR A 300 -40.85 18.88 -56.67
C THR A 300 -42.03 18.07 -57.20
N LEU A 301 -42.07 16.76 -56.94
CA LEU A 301 -43.19 15.90 -57.35
C LEU A 301 -44.48 16.26 -56.60
N LEU A 302 -44.38 16.54 -55.30
CA LEU A 302 -45.53 16.94 -54.47
C LEU A 302 -46.05 18.36 -54.78
N SER A 303 -45.22 19.23 -55.39
CA SER A 303 -45.63 20.58 -55.81
C SER A 303 -46.24 20.64 -57.21
N MET A 304 -46.31 19.51 -57.92
CA MET A 304 -46.90 19.40 -59.27
C MET A 304 -48.33 18.82 -59.25
N GLU A 305 -48.89 18.53 -58.07
CA GLU A 305 -50.33 18.34 -57.82
C GLU A 305 -50.98 19.66 -57.38
#